data_AF-A0A6G3XWY2-F1
#
_entry.id   AF-A0A6G3XWY2-F1
#
_cell.length_a   1.000
_cell.length_b   1.000
_cell.length_c   1.000
_cell.angle_alpha   90.00
_cell.angle_beta   90.00
_cell.angle_gamma   90.00
#
_symmetry.space_group_name_H-M   'P 1'
#
loop_
_entity.id
_entity.type
_entity.pdbx_description
1 polymer ?
#
loop_
_entity_poly.entity_id
_entity_poly.type
_entity_poly.pdbx_seq_one_letter_code
_entity_poly.pdbx_strand_id
1 'polypeptide(L)'
;RAAELTAMLTDPGIRAVVPPWGGETAIDLLPLLDWDRLRAAEPTWVVGYSDMSTVMTPLTLLTGVATVHGNNLMDTPYRVPQGLVSWLDIVTAPPGHRFTQLPPERHRATGYDDYADHPEVRTFTLDTPGRWTRLDGDG
;
A
#
# COMPACT_ATOMS: atom_id res chain seq x y z
N ARG A 1 -14.41 -1.96 12.31
CA ARG A 1 -12.99 -2.08 11.90
C ARG A 1 -12.49 -3.52 11.91
N ALA A 2 -12.18 -4.18 13.04
CA ALA A 2 -11.66 -5.56 12.99
C ALA A 2 -12.62 -6.57 12.33
N ALA A 3 -13.87 -6.65 12.80
CA ALA A 3 -14.88 -7.53 12.20
C ALA A 3 -15.16 -7.23 10.72
N GLU A 4 -15.16 -5.96 10.34
CA GLU A 4 -15.32 -5.49 8.96
C GLU A 4 -14.14 -5.91 8.09
N LEU A 5 -12.90 -5.72 8.57
CA LEU A 5 -11.70 -6.17 7.88
C LEU A 5 -11.70 -7.70 7.72
N THR A 6 -12.00 -8.46 8.77
CA THR A 6 -12.14 -9.92 8.68
C THR A 6 -13.25 -10.32 7.71
N ALA A 7 -14.39 -9.64 7.70
CA ALA A 7 -15.45 -9.91 6.74
C ALA A 7 -14.96 -9.69 5.30
N MET A 8 -14.28 -8.57 5.02
CA MET A 8 -13.76 -8.28 3.68
C MET A 8 -12.70 -9.28 3.24
N LEU A 9 -11.78 -9.66 4.13
CA LEU A 9 -10.69 -10.60 3.83
C LEU A 9 -11.14 -12.06 3.72
N THR A 10 -12.39 -12.37 4.07
CA THR A 10 -12.94 -13.73 4.03
C THR A 10 -14.09 -13.87 3.03
N ASP A 11 -14.42 -12.79 2.31
CA ASP A 11 -15.42 -12.79 1.25
C ASP A 11 -14.75 -13.14 -0.09
N PRO A 12 -15.09 -14.29 -0.72
CA PRO A 12 -14.50 -14.69 -1.99
C PRO A 12 -14.85 -13.77 -3.17
N GLY A 13 -15.85 -12.89 -3.02
CA GLY A 13 -16.20 -11.87 -4.00
C GLY A 13 -15.25 -10.67 -3.98
N ILE A 14 -14.47 -10.48 -2.91
CA ILE A 14 -13.54 -9.35 -2.75
C ILE A 14 -12.15 -9.79 -3.21
N ARG A 15 -11.55 -9.04 -4.14
CA ARG A 15 -10.24 -9.36 -4.71
C ARG A 15 -9.09 -8.55 -4.12
N ALA A 16 -9.40 -7.38 -3.57
CA ALA A 16 -8.45 -6.52 -2.90
C ALA A 16 -9.13 -5.66 -1.83
N VAL A 17 -8.45 -5.48 -0.70
CA VAL A 17 -8.78 -4.50 0.33
C VAL A 17 -7.72 -3.39 0.26
N VAL A 18 -8.17 -2.18 -0.04
CA VAL A 18 -7.33 -0.99 -0.16
C VAL A 18 -7.92 0.09 0.74
N PRO A 19 -7.23 0.52 1.81
CA PRO A 19 -7.75 1.53 2.69
C PRO A 19 -7.66 2.92 2.04
N PRO A 20 -8.50 3.89 2.46
CA PRO A 20 -8.41 5.27 1.99
C PRO A 20 -7.03 5.89 2.27
N TRP A 21 -6.52 5.68 3.49
CA TRP A 21 -5.28 6.25 4.00
C TRP A 21 -4.63 5.31 5.03
N GLY A 22 -3.43 5.69 5.50
CA GLY A 22 -2.85 5.16 6.73
C GLY A 22 -3.51 5.74 7.99
N GLY A 23 -2.78 5.76 9.10
CA GLY A 23 -3.29 6.20 10.40
C GLY A 23 -2.26 5.99 11.51
N GLU A 24 -2.72 5.71 12.73
CA GLU A 24 -1.85 5.43 13.88
C GLU A 24 -2.40 4.31 14.79
N THR A 25 -3.58 3.75 14.46
CA THR A 25 -4.36 2.89 15.37
C THR A 25 -4.59 1.49 14.80
N ALA A 26 -3.88 1.11 13.74
CA ALA A 26 -4.04 -0.23 13.16
C ALA A 26 -3.58 -1.34 14.13
N ILE A 27 -2.69 -1.01 15.08
CA ILE A 27 -2.21 -1.94 16.11
C ILE A 27 -3.34 -2.48 16.99
N ASP A 28 -4.35 -1.67 17.28
CA ASP A 28 -5.50 -2.04 18.12
C ASP A 28 -6.37 -3.13 17.48
N LEU A 29 -6.21 -3.36 16.17
CA LEU A 29 -6.95 -4.40 15.45
C LEU A 29 -6.35 -5.79 15.67
N LEU A 30 -5.03 -5.90 15.87
CA LEU A 30 -4.34 -7.19 15.91
C LEU A 30 -4.90 -8.20 16.94
N PRO A 31 -5.23 -7.81 18.19
CA PRO A 31 -5.83 -8.74 19.15
C PRO A 31 -7.29 -9.10 18.85
N LEU A 32 -7.94 -8.41 17.90
CA LEU A 32 -9.35 -8.58 17.55
C LEU A 32 -9.55 -9.35 16.24
N LEU A 33 -8.48 -9.60 15.47
CA LEU A 33 -8.53 -10.33 14.21
C LEU A 33 -8.58 -11.84 14.46
N ASP A 34 -9.51 -12.51 13.79
CA ASP A 34 -9.60 -13.97 13.78
C ASP A 34 -8.57 -14.54 12.79
N TRP A 35 -7.34 -14.73 13.28
CA TRP A 35 -6.22 -15.20 12.47
C TRP A 35 -6.42 -16.60 11.90
N ASP A 36 -7.17 -17.47 12.58
CA ASP A 36 -7.44 -18.82 12.10
C ASP A 36 -8.41 -18.79 10.92
N ARG A 37 -9.45 -17.95 11.01
CA ARG A 37 -10.37 -17.72 9.90
C ARG A 37 -9.68 -17.05 8.71
N LEU A 38 -8.79 -16.08 8.97
CA LEU A 38 -8.00 -15.43 7.91
C LEU A 38 -7.05 -16.42 7.22
N ARG A 39 -6.44 -17.35 7.97
CA ARG A 39 -5.57 -18.40 7.43
C ARG A 39 -6.34 -19.42 6.57
N ALA A 40 -7.58 -19.74 6.95
CA ALA A 40 -8.40 -20.71 6.25
C ALA A 40 -9.11 -20.15 4.99
N ALA A 41 -9.16 -18.82 4.84
CA ALA A 41 -9.82 -18.17 3.72
C ALA A 41 -8.98 -18.17 2.43
N GLU A 42 -9.66 -18.01 1.29
CA GLU A 42 -8.99 -17.74 0.02
C GLU A 42 -8.22 -16.40 0.10
N PRO A 43 -6.97 -16.34 -0.39
CA PRO A 43 -6.17 -15.11 -0.32
C PRO A 43 -6.82 -13.91 -1.00
N THR A 44 -6.95 -12.82 -0.25
CA THR A 44 -7.38 -11.50 -0.75
C THR A 44 -6.19 -10.55 -0.70
N TRP A 45 -5.96 -9.76 -1.76
CA TRP A 45 -4.88 -8.77 -1.76
C TRP A 45 -5.12 -7.71 -0.69
N VAL A 46 -4.11 -7.45 0.14
CA VAL A 46 -4.09 -6.26 1.01
C VAL A 46 -3.01 -5.32 0.52
N VAL A 47 -3.42 -4.10 0.20
CA VAL A 47 -2.56 -3.05 -0.33
C VAL A 47 -2.57 -1.88 0.63
N GLY A 48 -1.40 -1.29 0.87
CA GLY A 48 -1.31 -0.03 1.59
C GLY A 48 0.12 0.25 2.03
N TYR A 49 0.31 1.37 2.72
CA TYR A 49 1.60 1.76 3.28
C TYR A 49 1.39 2.43 4.64
N SER A 50 2.50 2.86 5.26
CA SER A 50 2.47 3.51 6.59
C SER A 50 1.83 2.57 7.62
N ASP A 51 0.86 3.03 8.42
CA ASP A 51 0.20 2.27 9.50
C ASP A 51 -0.38 0.92 9.07
N MET A 52 -0.75 0.76 7.79
CA MET A 52 -1.20 -0.55 7.28
C MET A 52 -0.14 -1.64 7.39
N SER A 53 1.13 -1.27 7.43
CA SER A 53 2.23 -2.23 7.64
C SER A 53 2.02 -3.03 8.93
N THR A 54 1.42 -2.40 9.96
CA THR A 54 1.06 -3.02 11.24
C THR A 54 0.15 -4.23 11.09
N VAL A 55 -0.76 -4.22 10.11
CA VAL A 55 -1.68 -5.33 9.80
C VAL A 55 -1.10 -6.26 8.73
N MET A 56 -0.45 -5.69 7.70
CA MET A 56 0.07 -6.45 6.57
C MET A 56 1.18 -7.42 6.96
N THR A 57 2.11 -6.99 7.83
CA THR A 57 3.21 -7.85 8.30
C THR A 57 2.71 -9.10 9.02
N PRO A 58 1.87 -9.02 10.08
CA PRO A 58 1.35 -10.22 10.73
C PRO A 58 0.42 -11.02 9.82
N LEU A 59 -0.36 -10.40 8.93
CA LEU A 59 -1.16 -11.13 7.95
C LEU A 59 -0.28 -12.06 7.12
N THR A 60 0.79 -11.55 6.52
CA THR A 60 1.72 -12.37 5.74
C THR A 60 2.39 -13.45 6.59
N LEU A 61 2.89 -13.10 7.77
CA LEU A 61 3.63 -14.05 8.62
C LEU A 61 2.75 -15.17 9.21
N LEU A 62 1.50 -14.86 9.56
CA LEU A 62 0.62 -15.80 10.25
C LEU A 62 -0.26 -16.62 9.31
N THR A 63 -0.49 -16.16 8.08
CA THR A 63 -1.39 -16.80 7.11
C THR A 63 -0.71 -17.27 5.83
N GLY A 64 0.48 -16.73 5.51
CA GLY A 64 1.15 -16.97 4.23
C GLY A 64 0.59 -16.15 3.06
N VAL A 65 -0.43 -15.32 3.29
CA VAL A 65 -1.00 -14.43 2.26
C VAL A 65 -0.01 -13.31 1.92
N ALA A 66 0.32 -13.17 0.63
CA ALA A 66 1.15 -12.07 0.15
C ALA A 66 0.40 -10.72 0.24
N THR A 67 1.11 -9.66 0.63
CA THR A 67 0.59 -8.30 0.72
C THR A 67 1.45 -7.33 -0.10
N VAL A 68 0.88 -6.20 -0.50
CA VAL A 68 1.58 -5.21 -1.35
C VAL A 68 1.76 -3.89 -0.62
N HIS A 69 3.02 -3.55 -0.29
CA HIS A 69 3.35 -2.24 0.24
C HIS A 69 3.33 -1.21 -0.89
N GLY A 70 2.27 -0.41 -0.97
CA GLY A 70 1.98 0.45 -2.10
C GLY A 70 0.95 1.53 -1.79
N ASN A 71 0.54 2.27 -2.83
CA ASN A 71 -0.40 3.39 -2.68
C ASN A 71 -1.72 2.96 -2.03
N ASN A 72 -2.22 3.78 -1.10
CA ASN A 72 -3.57 3.65 -0.57
C ASN A 72 -4.59 4.08 -1.64
N LEU A 73 -5.88 3.91 -1.37
CA LEU A 73 -6.95 4.18 -2.33
C LEU A 73 -6.92 5.64 -2.80
N MET A 74 -6.64 6.59 -1.91
CA MET A 74 -6.61 8.00 -2.28
C MET A 74 -5.39 8.40 -3.10
N ASP A 75 -4.28 7.66 -2.98
CA ASP A 75 -3.08 7.87 -3.80
C ASP A 75 -3.13 7.08 -5.12
N THR A 76 -3.98 6.06 -5.22
CA THR A 76 -4.10 5.20 -6.42
C THR A 76 -4.43 5.97 -7.71
N PRO A 77 -5.22 7.06 -7.71
CA PRO A 77 -5.49 7.86 -8.90
C PRO A 77 -4.28 8.65 -9.44
N TYR A 78 -3.19 8.77 -8.68
CA TYR A 78 -2.00 9.43 -9.21
C TYR A 78 -1.45 8.64 -10.41
N ARG A 79 -1.08 9.38 -11.46
CA ARG A 79 -0.23 8.82 -12.51
C ARG A 79 1.05 8.30 -11.87
N VAL A 80 1.34 7.03 -12.14
CA VAL A 80 2.55 6.37 -11.68
C VAL A 80 3.77 7.16 -12.19
N PRO A 81 4.66 7.63 -11.29
CA PRO A 81 5.88 8.31 -11.70
C PRO A 81 6.73 7.43 -12.62
N GLN A 82 7.44 8.06 -13.56
CA GLN A 82 8.35 7.36 -14.46
C GLN A 82 9.35 6.50 -13.66
N GLY A 83 9.50 5.24 -14.07
CA GLY A 83 10.38 4.28 -13.40
C GLY A 83 9.67 3.42 -12.34
N LEU A 84 8.48 3.79 -11.89
CA LEU A 84 7.69 2.96 -10.95
C LEU A 84 6.60 2.18 -11.70
N VAL A 85 5.99 1.23 -10.99
CA VAL A 85 4.90 0.37 -11.49
C VAL A 85 3.72 0.47 -10.54
N SER A 86 2.50 0.53 -11.07
CA SER A 86 1.28 0.55 -10.24
C SER A 86 1.15 -0.73 -9.42
N TRP A 87 0.67 -0.63 -8.18
CA TRP A 87 0.30 -1.82 -7.42
C TRP A 87 -0.75 -2.65 -8.17
N LEU A 88 -1.66 -2.01 -8.91
CA LEU A 88 -2.72 -2.69 -9.65
C LEU A 88 -2.13 -3.52 -10.80
N ASP A 89 -1.15 -2.96 -11.51
CA ASP A 89 -0.44 -3.68 -12.57
C ASP A 89 0.32 -4.88 -12.00
N ILE A 90 0.92 -4.74 -10.81
CA ILE A 90 1.63 -5.83 -10.13
C ILE A 90 0.68 -6.98 -9.76
N VAL A 91 -0.45 -6.69 -9.11
CA VAL A 91 -1.37 -7.74 -8.63
C VAL A 91 -2.22 -8.37 -9.73
N THR A 92 -2.34 -7.71 -10.89
CA THR A 92 -3.04 -8.24 -12.08
C THR A 92 -2.09 -8.87 -13.09
N ALA A 93 -0.78 -8.79 -12.87
CA ALA A 93 0.21 -9.38 -13.76
C ALA A 93 0.07 -10.91 -13.83
N PRO A 94 0.33 -11.51 -15.00
CA PRO A 94 0.31 -12.96 -15.13
C PRO A 94 1.44 -13.61 -14.31
N PRO A 95 1.28 -14.86 -13.86
CA PRO A 95 2.35 -15.59 -13.18
C PRO A 95 3.65 -15.60 -13.98
N GLY A 96 4.77 -15.37 -13.29
CA GLY A 96 6.09 -15.27 -13.92
C GLY A 96 6.40 -13.93 -14.59
N HIS A 97 5.46 -12.96 -14.56
CA HIS A 97 5.75 -11.59 -14.99
C HIS A 97 6.89 -10.98 -14.15
N ARG A 98 7.73 -10.20 -14.82
CA ARG A 98 8.87 -9.51 -14.20
C ARG A 98 8.75 -8.03 -14.50
N PHE A 99 8.95 -7.21 -13.48
CA PHE A 99 8.98 -5.76 -13.61
C PHE A 99 10.23 -5.21 -12.93
N THR A 100 10.64 -4.02 -13.36
CA THR A 100 11.77 -3.29 -12.80
C THR A 100 11.26 -1.95 -12.29
N GLN A 101 11.66 -1.59 -11.07
CA GLN A 101 11.43 -0.26 -10.54
C GLN A 101 12.75 0.52 -10.48
N LEU A 102 12.69 1.78 -10.87
CA LEU A 102 13.79 2.74 -10.84
C LEU A 102 13.36 3.94 -10.01
N PRO A 103 14.28 4.54 -9.23
CA PRO A 103 13.97 5.76 -8.50
C PRO A 103 13.58 6.89 -9.47
N PRO A 104 12.55 7.69 -9.17
CA PRO A 104 12.13 8.79 -10.04
C PRO A 104 13.06 10.02 -9.99
N GLU A 105 14.23 9.93 -9.33
CA GLU A 105 15.22 11.01 -9.12
C GLU A 105 14.66 12.30 -8.48
N ARG A 106 13.41 12.27 -8.00
CA ARG A 106 12.71 13.38 -7.38
C ARG A 106 11.79 12.87 -6.28
N HIS A 107 11.51 13.73 -5.30
CA HIS A 107 10.55 13.48 -4.24
C HIS A 107 9.68 14.72 -4.01
N ARG A 108 8.57 14.54 -3.30
CA ARG A 108 7.79 15.65 -2.76
C ARG A 108 8.53 16.22 -1.56
N ALA A 109 8.83 17.52 -1.54
CA ALA A 109 9.47 18.14 -0.37
C ALA A 109 8.51 18.28 0.82
N THR A 110 7.30 18.79 0.56
CA THR A 110 6.34 19.11 1.62
C THR A 110 4.89 18.95 1.13
N GLY A 111 3.96 18.89 2.09
CA GLY A 111 2.53 19.02 1.83
C GLY A 111 1.84 17.76 1.31
N TYR A 112 0.51 17.85 1.26
CA TYR A 112 -0.41 16.84 0.73
C TYR A 112 -1.38 17.54 -0.22
N ASP A 113 -1.93 16.78 -1.16
CA ASP A 113 -2.95 17.32 -2.05
C ASP A 113 -4.27 17.49 -1.28
N ASP A 114 -4.92 18.64 -1.43
CA ASP A 114 -6.21 18.92 -0.81
C ASP A 114 -7.32 18.35 -1.69
N TYR A 115 -7.77 17.14 -1.36
CA TYR A 115 -8.85 16.48 -2.10
C TYR A 115 -10.24 17.07 -1.83
N ALA A 116 -10.42 17.93 -0.82
CA ALA A 116 -11.69 18.61 -0.59
C ALA A 116 -11.87 19.74 -1.61
N ASP A 117 -10.81 20.51 -1.85
CA ASP A 117 -10.81 21.63 -2.80
C ASP A 117 -10.43 21.21 -4.24
N HIS A 118 -9.61 20.16 -4.38
CA HIS A 118 -9.07 19.68 -5.66
C HIS A 118 -9.25 18.16 -5.84
N PRO A 119 -10.48 17.64 -5.94
CA PRO A 119 -10.75 16.21 -6.06
C PRO A 119 -10.25 15.58 -7.37
N GLU A 120 -9.94 16.38 -8.39
CA GLU A 120 -9.47 15.94 -9.71
C GLU A 120 -7.96 15.66 -9.79
N VAL A 121 -7.23 15.89 -8.69
CA VAL A 121 -5.78 15.69 -8.65
C VAL A 121 -5.43 14.24 -9.00
N ARG A 122 -4.52 14.11 -9.96
CA ARG A 122 -4.08 12.83 -10.53
C ARG A 122 -2.60 12.82 -10.89
N THR A 123 -1.84 13.79 -10.41
CA THR A 123 -0.39 13.87 -10.62
C THR A 123 0.27 14.02 -9.28
N PHE A 124 1.13 13.06 -8.95
CA PHE A 124 1.87 13.11 -7.71
C PHE A 124 2.97 14.16 -7.82
N THR A 125 2.91 15.21 -7.00
CA THR A 125 3.90 16.28 -7.01
C THR A 125 5.28 15.76 -6.57
N LEU A 126 6.24 15.80 -7.49
CA LEU A 126 7.65 15.46 -7.29
C LEU A 126 8.50 16.68 -7.65
N ASP A 127 8.53 17.67 -6.76
CA ASP A 127 9.08 19.01 -7.00
C ASP A 127 10.58 19.12 -6.68
N THR A 128 11.12 18.21 -5.88
CA THR A 128 12.47 18.34 -5.33
C THR A 128 13.41 17.25 -5.85
N PRO A 129 14.64 17.57 -6.31
CA PRO A 129 15.61 16.56 -6.72
C PRO A 129 15.97 15.60 -5.56
N GLY A 130 15.91 14.30 -5.82
CA GLY A 130 16.42 13.27 -4.93
C GLY A 130 17.94 13.15 -5.08
N ARG A 131 18.64 12.87 -3.98
CA ARG A 131 20.07 12.55 -3.99
C ARG A 131 20.37 11.47 -2.97
N TRP A 132 21.36 10.64 -3.27
CA TRP A 132 21.92 9.71 -2.31
C TRP A 132 23.03 10.41 -1.54
N THR A 133 22.95 10.38 -0.22
CA THR A 133 24.02 10.85 0.67
C THR A 133 24.42 9.69 1.56
N ARG A 134 25.72 9.45 1.66
CA ARG A 134 26.27 8.49 2.61
C ARG A 134 26.17 9.07 4.03
N LEU A 135 25.66 8.28 4.97
CA LEU A 135 25.54 8.71 6.38
C LEU A 135 26.91 8.89 7.05
N ASP A 136 27.95 8.27 6.50
CA ASP A 136 29.33 8.34 6.95
C ASP A 136 30.21 9.27 6.09
N GLY A 137 29.60 10.07 5.22
CA GLY A 137 30.30 11.05 4.38
C GLY A 137 30.04 12.49 4.79
N ASP A 138 30.87 13.41 4.29
CA ASP A 138 30.77 14.86 4.57
C ASP A 138 29.65 15.58 3.78
N GLY A 139 28.85 14.83 3.01
CA GLY A 139 27.81 15.35 2.12
C GLY A 139 28.05 15.03 0.66
#